data_AF-A0A418Q085-F1
#
_entry.id   AF-A0A418Q085-F1
#
_cell.length_a   1.000
_cell.length_b   1.000
_cell.length_c   1.000
_cell.angle_alpha   90.00
_cell.angle_beta   90.00
_cell.angle_gamma   90.00
#
_symmetry.space_group_name_H-M   'P 1'
#
loop_
_entity.id
_entity.type
_entity.pdbx_description
1 polymer ?
#
loop_
_entity_poly.entity_id
_entity_poly.type
_entity_poly.pdbx_seq_one_letter_code
_entity_poly.pdbx_strand_id
1 'polypeptide(L)'
;MRLHIAARKTHKWLGLFIGVQAVIWSLSGLYMTVVHIDTIHGDHLVRMPEAGQADAATLADPLAVAAAGGGSSVRLGWMRDAPAYVVRGEDGETAFDARTGKPLAPPNEREIRAIASATYTGSDPIASAVLINEIPGEIRGRKPPVWRVEFDNWDKPTLYFSPVTGELLSRRHELWRIFDFVWMLHIMDYDERENVNNLLLRIFTSGAVLMALSGAWLLVYAFPKKKKKKGAR
;
A
#
# COMPACT_ATOMS: atom_id res chain seq x y z
N MET A 1 -32.54 20.93 -36.91
CA MET A 1 -31.21 21.59 -37.04
C MET A 1 -30.58 21.94 -35.69
N ARG A 2 -31.31 22.40 -34.67
CA ARG A 2 -30.71 22.81 -33.39
C ARG A 2 -30.19 21.65 -32.51
N LEU A 3 -30.87 20.49 -32.50
CA LEU A 3 -30.51 19.33 -31.68
C LEU A 3 -29.17 18.67 -32.06
N HIS A 4 -28.82 18.59 -33.36
CA HIS A 4 -27.54 18.00 -33.77
C HIS A 4 -26.35 18.89 -33.39
N ILE A 5 -26.52 20.23 -33.43
CA ILE A 5 -25.49 21.20 -33.03
C ILE A 5 -25.29 21.11 -31.51
N ALA A 6 -26.38 21.03 -30.76
CA ALA A 6 -26.34 20.84 -29.31
C ALA A 6 -25.61 19.54 -28.94
N ALA A 7 -25.97 18.41 -29.56
CA ALA A 7 -25.31 17.12 -29.33
C ALA A 7 -23.79 17.20 -29.58
N ARG A 8 -23.36 17.82 -30.69
CA ARG A 8 -21.92 18.00 -31.00
C ARG A 8 -21.21 18.89 -29.98
N LYS A 9 -21.83 20.01 -29.59
CA LYS A 9 -21.23 20.95 -28.63
C LYS A 9 -21.11 20.32 -27.25
N THR A 10 -22.16 19.65 -26.77
CA THR A 10 -22.17 18.95 -25.48
C THR A 10 -21.10 17.87 -25.45
N HIS A 11 -21.06 16.98 -26.45
CA HIS A 11 -20.06 15.91 -26.51
C HIS A 11 -18.63 16.46 -26.61
N LYS A 12 -18.39 17.52 -27.39
CA LYS A 12 -17.06 18.13 -27.51
C LYS A 12 -16.54 18.63 -26.17
N TRP A 13 -17.35 19.39 -25.42
CA TRP A 13 -16.92 19.97 -24.15
C TRP A 13 -16.82 18.93 -23.04
N LEU A 14 -17.79 18.01 -22.98
CA LEU A 14 -17.76 16.90 -22.04
C LEU A 14 -16.54 15.99 -22.31
N GLY A 15 -16.26 15.73 -23.58
CA GLY A 15 -15.12 14.94 -24.02
C GLY A 15 -13.77 15.62 -23.76
N LEU A 16 -13.70 16.95 -23.85
CA LEU A 16 -12.47 17.66 -23.49
C LEU A 16 -12.19 17.54 -21.99
N PHE A 17 -13.21 17.74 -21.14
CA PHE A 17 -13.05 17.68 -19.69
C PHE A 17 -12.77 16.24 -19.19
N ILE A 18 -13.58 15.28 -19.63
CA ILE A 18 -13.46 13.87 -19.21
C ILE A 18 -12.29 13.18 -19.92
N GLY A 19 -11.99 13.56 -21.16
CA GLY A 19 -10.95 12.91 -21.97
C GLY A 19 -9.56 13.04 -21.37
N VAL A 20 -9.23 14.17 -20.73
CA VAL A 20 -7.96 14.33 -20.01
C VAL A 20 -7.85 13.29 -18.90
N GLN A 21 -8.88 13.15 -18.07
CA GLN A 21 -8.89 12.16 -17.01
C GLN A 21 -8.88 10.73 -17.56
N ALA A 22 -9.57 10.45 -18.67
CA ALA A 22 -9.57 9.14 -19.31
C ALA A 22 -8.18 8.74 -19.81
N VAL A 23 -7.36 9.69 -20.29
CA VAL A 23 -5.96 9.43 -20.65
C VAL A 23 -5.14 9.08 -19.41
N ILE A 24 -5.30 9.84 -18.31
CA ILE A 24 -4.62 9.54 -17.04
C ILE A 24 -5.00 8.14 -16.54
N TRP A 25 -6.28 7.79 -16.55
CA TRP A 25 -6.78 6.46 -16.18
C TRP A 25 -6.26 5.36 -17.09
N SER A 26 -6.17 5.60 -18.39
CA SER A 26 -5.65 4.61 -19.34
C SER A 26 -4.16 4.36 -19.12
N LEU A 27 -3.35 5.41 -18.91
CA LEU A 27 -1.92 5.29 -18.67
C LEU A 27 -1.61 4.63 -17.31
N SER A 28 -2.30 5.05 -16.25
CA SER A 28 -2.16 4.44 -14.93
C SER A 28 -2.66 2.98 -14.91
N GLY A 29 -3.80 2.71 -15.55
CA GLY A 29 -4.33 1.36 -15.69
C GLY A 29 -3.40 0.45 -16.50
N LEU A 30 -2.78 0.97 -17.57
CA LEU A 30 -1.78 0.23 -18.35
C LEU A 30 -0.57 -0.17 -17.49
N TYR A 31 -0.08 0.72 -16.63
CA TYR A 31 1.00 0.35 -15.71
C TYR A 31 0.59 -0.80 -14.78
N MET A 32 -0.62 -0.72 -14.20
CA MET A 32 -1.14 -1.73 -13.27
C MET A 32 -1.38 -3.10 -13.93
N THR A 33 -1.56 -3.16 -15.25
CA THR A 33 -1.70 -4.43 -15.98
C THR A 33 -0.38 -4.99 -16.47
N VAL A 34 0.64 -4.14 -16.67
CA VAL A 34 1.97 -4.53 -17.13
C VAL A 34 2.84 -5.04 -15.97
N VAL A 35 2.80 -4.36 -14.82
CA VAL A 35 3.58 -4.75 -13.64
C VAL A 35 2.73 -5.64 -12.74
N HIS A 36 3.09 -6.92 -12.64
CA HIS A 36 2.32 -7.89 -11.87
C HIS A 36 2.23 -7.51 -10.38
N ILE A 37 1.05 -7.70 -9.81
CA ILE A 37 0.76 -7.31 -8.43
C ILE A 37 1.65 -8.02 -7.40
N ASP A 38 2.08 -9.25 -7.67
CA ASP A 38 2.99 -10.00 -6.79
C ASP A 38 4.39 -9.36 -6.74
N THR A 39 4.84 -8.75 -7.84
CA THR A 39 6.08 -7.98 -7.86
C THR A 39 5.93 -6.73 -7.01
N ILE A 40 4.79 -6.05 -7.11
CA ILE A 40 4.49 -4.83 -6.35
C ILE A 40 4.44 -5.09 -4.84
N HIS A 41 3.86 -6.20 -4.39
CA HIS A 41 3.84 -6.54 -2.96
C HIS A 41 5.24 -6.71 -2.36
N GLY A 42 6.24 -7.02 -3.20
CA GLY A 42 7.60 -7.24 -2.76
C GLY A 42 7.74 -8.48 -1.88
N ASP A 43 6.83 -9.46 -1.99
CA ASP A 43 6.87 -10.65 -1.15
C ASP A 43 8.17 -11.44 -1.30
N HIS A 44 8.69 -11.43 -2.52
CA HIS A 44 9.98 -12.00 -2.90
C HIS A 44 11.19 -11.27 -2.33
N LEU A 45 11.05 -10.07 -1.73
CA LEU A 45 12.15 -9.32 -1.11
C LEU A 45 12.51 -9.83 0.28
N VAL A 46 11.63 -10.62 0.90
CA VAL A 46 11.81 -11.06 2.29
C VAL A 46 11.62 -12.56 2.45
N ARG A 47 12.44 -13.16 3.31
CA ARG A 47 12.23 -14.51 3.83
C ARG A 47 11.51 -14.35 5.15
N MET A 48 10.33 -14.95 5.27
CA MET A 48 9.69 -15.05 6.59
C MET A 48 10.44 -16.12 7.38
N PRO A 49 11.01 -15.79 8.55
CA PRO A 49 11.55 -16.81 9.43
C PRO A 49 10.46 -17.82 9.77
N GLU A 50 10.80 -19.10 9.86
CA GLU A 50 9.87 -20.07 10.44
C GLU A 50 9.49 -19.60 11.85
N ALA A 51 8.20 -19.72 12.18
CA ALA A 51 7.76 -19.47 13.54
C ALA A 51 8.50 -20.47 14.45
N GLY A 52 9.51 -19.99 15.18
CA GLY A 52 10.23 -20.85 16.10
C GLY A 52 9.28 -21.41 17.16
N GLN A 53 9.67 -22.51 17.77
CA GLN A 53 8.86 -23.19 18.77
C GLN A 53 9.42 -22.90 20.16
N ALA A 54 8.53 -22.72 21.14
CA ALA A 54 8.92 -22.67 22.54
C ALA A 54 8.22 -23.79 23.29
N ASP A 55 8.94 -24.45 24.19
CA ASP A 55 8.34 -25.36 25.14
C ASP A 55 7.49 -24.58 26.13
N ALA A 56 6.18 -24.85 26.13
CA ALA A 56 5.22 -24.19 26.99
C ALA A 56 5.58 -24.32 28.48
N ALA A 57 6.24 -25.41 28.89
CA ALA A 57 6.67 -25.63 30.26
C ALA A 57 7.80 -24.67 30.70
N THR A 58 8.51 -24.06 29.74
CA THR A 58 9.62 -23.13 30.02
C THR A 58 9.20 -21.67 30.03
N LEU A 59 7.95 -21.38 29.68
CA LEU A 59 7.43 -20.02 29.62
C LEU A 59 6.95 -19.55 30.99
N ALA A 60 7.28 -18.31 31.33
CA ALA A 60 6.72 -17.62 32.49
C ALA A 60 5.22 -17.37 32.26
N ASP A 61 4.47 -17.14 33.34
CA ASP A 61 3.05 -16.78 33.22
C ASP A 61 2.90 -15.44 32.45
N PRO A 62 2.29 -15.44 31.25
CA PRO A 62 2.15 -14.25 30.44
C PRO A 62 1.34 -13.15 31.14
N LEU A 63 0.36 -13.51 31.96
CA LEU A 63 -0.49 -12.55 32.68
C LEU A 63 0.28 -11.88 33.81
N ALA A 64 1.12 -12.64 34.53
CA ALA A 64 2.01 -12.09 35.55
C ALA A 64 3.02 -11.10 34.94
N VAL A 65 3.60 -11.44 33.78
CA VAL A 65 4.52 -10.54 33.07
C VAL A 65 3.79 -9.28 32.58
N ALA A 66 2.59 -9.43 32.01
CA ALA A 66 1.77 -8.30 31.57
C ALA A 66 1.43 -7.36 32.73
N ALA A 67 1.01 -7.91 33.87
CA ALA A 67 0.67 -7.13 35.06
C ALA A 67 1.90 -6.40 35.63
N ALA A 68 3.06 -7.08 35.72
CA ALA A 68 4.31 -6.48 36.18
C ALA A 68 4.82 -5.38 35.24
N GLY A 69 4.56 -5.52 33.93
CA GLY A 69 4.87 -4.53 32.90
C GLY A 69 3.84 -3.41 32.76
N GLY A 70 2.76 -3.39 33.58
CA GLY A 70 1.70 -2.38 33.50
C GLY A 70 0.88 -2.44 32.20
N GLY A 71 0.78 -3.61 31.59
CA GLY A 71 0.13 -3.82 30.30
C GLY A 71 -1.34 -4.20 30.36
N SER A 72 -2.08 -3.80 29.33
CA SER A 72 -3.47 -4.19 29.09
C SER A 72 -3.58 -5.48 28.26
N SER A 73 -2.53 -5.83 27.52
CA SER A 73 -2.48 -7.04 26.70
C SER A 73 -1.05 -7.55 26.57
N VAL A 74 -0.92 -8.85 26.33
CA VAL A 74 0.34 -9.54 26.11
C VAL A 74 0.21 -10.47 24.92
N ARG A 75 1.22 -10.49 24.06
CA ARG A 75 1.36 -11.46 22.97
C ARG A 75 2.72 -12.12 23.02
N LEU A 76 2.79 -13.37 22.60
CA LEU A 76 4.03 -14.09 22.37
C LEU A 76 4.55 -13.74 20.96
N GLY A 77 5.83 -13.41 20.83
CA GLY A 77 6.49 -13.10 19.56
C GLY A 77 8.00 -13.22 19.69
N TRP A 78 8.71 -13.48 18.59
CA TRP A 78 10.14 -13.81 18.62
C TRP A 78 11.03 -12.60 18.46
N MET A 79 12.08 -12.57 19.26
CA MET A 79 13.10 -11.53 19.21
C MET A 79 14.47 -12.19 19.35
N ARG A 80 15.33 -12.03 18.32
CA ARG A 80 16.69 -12.61 18.28
C ARG A 80 16.71 -14.12 18.55
N ASP A 81 15.82 -14.85 17.87
CA ASP A 81 15.64 -16.31 18.01
C ASP A 81 15.24 -16.80 19.41
N ALA A 82 14.82 -15.88 20.29
CA ALA A 82 14.36 -16.18 21.63
C ALA A 82 12.88 -15.81 21.80
N PRO A 83 12.16 -16.53 22.68
CA PRO A 83 10.78 -16.22 22.95
C PRO A 83 10.62 -14.94 23.77
N ALA A 84 9.80 -14.01 23.29
CA ALA A 84 9.53 -12.74 23.96
C ALA A 84 8.03 -12.50 24.16
N TYR A 85 7.69 -11.91 25.30
CA TYR A 85 6.39 -11.33 25.54
C TYR A 85 6.40 -9.86 25.18
N VAL A 86 5.49 -9.47 24.29
CA VAL A 86 5.28 -8.07 23.93
C VAL A 86 4.04 -7.61 24.66
N VAL A 87 4.24 -6.69 25.59
CA VAL A 87 3.23 -6.15 26.47
C VAL A 87 2.84 -4.77 25.96
N ARG A 88 1.54 -4.50 25.81
CA ARG A 88 1.02 -3.19 25.39
C ARG A 88 0.45 -2.46 26.60
N GLY A 89 1.14 -1.42 27.03
CA GLY A 89 0.70 -0.48 28.07
C GLY A 89 0.17 0.83 27.48
N GLU A 90 -0.02 1.83 28.36
CA GLU A 90 -0.45 3.19 27.97
C GLU A 90 0.63 3.90 27.13
N ASP A 91 1.90 3.74 27.50
CA ASP A 91 3.05 4.40 26.86
C ASP A 91 3.54 3.70 25.58
N GLY A 92 2.95 2.56 25.21
CA GLY A 92 3.32 1.80 24.01
C GLY A 92 3.61 0.33 24.26
N GLU A 93 4.40 -0.26 23.37
CA GLU A 93 4.83 -1.67 23.49
C GLU A 93 6.17 -1.78 24.20
N THR A 94 6.30 -2.76 25.07
CA THR A 94 7.55 -3.16 25.72
C THR A 94 7.75 -4.66 25.58
N ALA A 95 9.01 -5.09 25.49
CA ALA A 95 9.35 -6.50 25.31
C ALA A 95 9.98 -7.07 26.58
N PHE A 96 9.66 -8.32 26.87
CA PHE A 96 10.17 -9.09 28.01
C PHE A 96 10.58 -10.48 27.52
N ASP A 97 11.60 -11.07 28.14
CA ASP A 97 11.97 -12.46 27.90
C ASP A 97 10.82 -13.36 28.36
N ALA A 98 10.31 -14.21 27.47
CA ALA A 98 9.13 -15.01 27.77
C ALA A 98 9.39 -16.15 28.76
N ARG A 99 10.66 -16.52 29.01
CA ARG A 99 11.04 -17.56 29.97
C ARG A 99 11.29 -16.97 31.35
N THR A 100 11.90 -15.79 31.43
CA THR A 100 12.29 -15.20 32.71
C THR A 100 11.41 -14.03 33.15
N GLY A 101 10.57 -13.48 32.27
CA GLY A 101 9.78 -12.28 32.52
C GLY A 101 10.61 -10.99 32.70
N LYS A 102 11.88 -11.00 32.30
CA LYS A 102 12.79 -9.85 32.47
C LYS A 102 12.67 -8.90 31.28
N PRO A 103 12.76 -7.57 31.48
CA PRO A 103 12.72 -6.63 30.37
C PRO A 103 13.81 -6.91 29.33
N LEU A 104 13.44 -6.83 28.05
CA LEU A 104 14.36 -6.88 26.92
C LEU A 104 14.64 -5.48 26.41
N ALA A 105 15.92 -5.18 26.15
CA ALA A 105 16.30 -3.93 25.54
C ALA A 105 15.83 -3.88 24.07
N PRO A 106 15.27 -2.74 23.61
CA PRO A 106 14.98 -2.52 22.20
C PRO A 106 16.22 -2.76 21.32
N PRO A 107 16.06 -3.28 20.09
CA PRO A 107 17.17 -3.51 19.20
C PRO A 107 17.85 -2.19 18.80
N ASN A 108 19.18 -2.19 18.89
CA ASN A 108 20.01 -1.08 18.41
C ASN A 108 20.25 -1.18 16.89
N GLU A 109 20.88 -0.17 16.29
CA GLU A 109 21.13 -0.12 14.85
C GLU A 109 21.89 -1.35 14.33
N ARG A 110 22.91 -1.82 15.06
CA ARG A 110 23.70 -2.99 14.66
C ARG A 110 22.83 -4.25 14.62
N GLU A 111 21.97 -4.42 15.62
CA GLU A 111 21.04 -5.55 15.71
C GLU A 111 19.99 -5.48 14.60
N ILE A 112 19.43 -4.30 14.32
CA ILE A 112 18.48 -4.10 13.21
C ILE A 112 19.12 -4.37 11.86
N ARG A 113 20.37 -3.95 11.62
CA ARG A 113 21.10 -4.27 10.39
C ARG A 113 21.27 -5.79 10.21
N ALA A 114 21.54 -6.51 11.30
CA ALA A 114 21.64 -7.97 11.26
C ALA A 114 20.28 -8.62 10.96
N ILE A 115 19.21 -8.19 11.65
CA ILE A 115 17.84 -8.66 11.40
C ILE A 115 17.42 -8.39 9.96
N ALA A 116 17.68 -7.19 9.45
CA ALA A 116 17.33 -6.80 8.09
C ALA A 116 18.09 -7.63 7.05
N SER A 117 19.39 -7.87 7.25
CA SER A 117 20.19 -8.71 6.36
C SER A 117 19.72 -10.17 6.35
N ALA A 118 19.27 -10.70 7.49
CA ALA A 118 18.70 -12.05 7.57
C ALA A 118 17.30 -12.14 6.95
N THR A 119 16.52 -11.05 7.04
CA THR A 119 15.16 -10.98 6.47
C THR A 119 15.19 -10.78 4.96
N TYR A 120 16.13 -9.99 4.44
CA TYR A 120 16.23 -9.66 3.02
C TYR A 120 16.68 -10.87 2.20
N THR A 121 16.02 -11.10 1.05
CA THR A 121 16.33 -12.24 0.17
C THR A 121 17.56 -12.02 -0.70
N GLY A 122 17.87 -10.76 -1.02
CA GLY A 122 19.01 -10.34 -1.82
C GLY A 122 20.32 -10.28 -1.04
N SER A 123 21.41 -9.97 -1.75
CA SER A 123 22.77 -9.90 -1.20
C SER A 123 23.36 -8.49 -1.17
N ASP A 124 22.54 -7.49 -1.50
CA ASP A 124 22.97 -6.10 -1.58
C ASP A 124 23.29 -5.53 -0.20
N PRO A 125 24.28 -4.62 -0.09
CA PRO A 125 24.64 -4.02 1.19
C PRO A 125 23.54 -3.06 1.68
N ILE A 126 23.46 -2.88 3.00
CA ILE A 126 22.58 -1.88 3.60
C ILE A 126 23.17 -0.48 3.37
N ALA A 127 22.47 0.35 2.60
CA ALA A 127 22.80 1.74 2.35
C ALA A 127 22.57 2.61 3.60
N SER A 128 21.44 2.43 4.28
CA SER A 128 21.11 3.19 5.49
C SER A 128 20.26 2.36 6.47
N ALA A 129 20.43 2.62 7.77
CA ALA A 129 19.58 2.07 8.84
C ALA A 129 19.36 3.16 9.88
N VAL A 130 18.15 3.73 9.94
CA VAL A 130 17.85 4.89 10.79
C VAL A 130 16.52 4.72 11.51
N LEU A 131 16.47 5.18 12.76
CA LEU A 131 15.24 5.25 13.54
C LEU A 131 14.52 6.55 13.18
N ILE A 132 13.35 6.44 12.54
CA ILE A 132 12.58 7.59 12.07
C ILE A 132 11.37 7.83 12.97
N ASN A 133 11.11 9.11 13.26
CA ASN A 133 9.92 9.56 14.00
C ASN A 133 8.84 10.11 13.06
N GLU A 134 9.23 10.54 11.86
CA GLU A 134 8.31 10.97 10.82
C GLU A 134 7.99 9.78 9.92
N ILE A 135 6.72 9.39 9.89
CA ILE A 135 6.25 8.21 9.14
C ILE A 135 6.03 8.60 7.67
N PRO A 136 6.74 7.98 6.72
CA PRO A 136 6.51 8.19 5.30
C PRO A 136 5.11 7.74 4.88
N GLY A 137 4.53 8.42 3.88
CA GLY A 137 3.20 8.08 3.37
C GLY A 137 3.06 6.62 2.92
N GLU A 138 4.15 5.97 2.48
CA GLU A 138 4.15 4.56 2.06
C GLU A 138 3.86 3.55 3.17
N ILE A 139 4.01 3.97 4.43
CA ILE A 139 3.68 3.19 5.63
C ILE A 139 2.75 3.97 6.58
N ARG A 140 1.83 4.76 6.02
CA ARG A 140 0.77 5.47 6.75
C ARG A 140 0.01 4.53 7.71
N GLY A 141 -0.43 5.09 8.84
CA GLY A 141 -1.11 4.36 9.90
C GLY A 141 -0.19 3.62 10.89
N ARG A 142 1.12 3.58 10.64
CA ARG A 142 2.10 3.09 11.64
C ARG A 142 2.38 4.15 12.70
N LYS A 143 2.63 3.71 13.93
CA LYS A 143 3.01 4.59 15.04
C LYS A 143 4.53 4.78 15.05
N PRO A 144 5.06 6.00 15.15
CA PRO A 144 6.48 6.22 15.34
C PRO A 144 6.95 5.86 16.76
N PRO A 145 8.26 5.61 16.95
CA PRO A 145 9.28 5.54 15.91
C PRO A 145 9.25 4.21 15.13
N VAL A 146 9.92 4.15 13.99
CA VAL A 146 10.09 2.93 13.18
C VAL A 146 11.53 2.87 12.68
N TRP A 147 12.13 1.69 12.64
CA TRP A 147 13.42 1.51 11.97
C TRP A 147 13.20 1.44 10.46
N ARG A 148 13.88 2.29 9.70
CA ARG A 148 13.95 2.23 8.24
C ARG A 148 15.31 1.72 7.82
N VAL A 149 15.34 0.59 7.11
CA VAL A 149 16.54 0.00 6.55
C VAL A 149 16.43 -0.01 5.03
N GLU A 150 17.34 0.68 4.36
CA GLU A 150 17.40 0.79 2.90
C GLU A 150 18.59 -0.01 2.36
N PHE A 151 18.37 -0.78 1.31
CA PHE A 151 19.38 -1.58 0.63
C PHE A 151 19.86 -0.88 -0.65
N ASP A 152 21.15 -1.05 -0.95
CA ASP A 152 21.80 -0.46 -2.13
C ASP A 152 21.52 -1.31 -3.38
N ASN A 153 20.30 -1.19 -3.90
CA ASN A 153 19.87 -1.86 -5.12
C ASN A 153 19.09 -0.87 -6.01
N TRP A 154 19.01 -1.16 -7.31
CA TRP A 154 18.35 -0.32 -8.31
C TRP A 154 16.88 -0.01 -7.98
N ASP A 155 16.16 -0.97 -7.37
CA ASP A 155 14.76 -0.79 -6.97
C ASP A 155 14.62 -0.31 -5.50
N LYS A 156 15.73 0.05 -4.84
CA LYS A 156 15.77 0.60 -3.48
C LYS A 156 14.85 -0.13 -2.48
N PRO A 157 15.06 -1.43 -2.23
CA PRO A 157 14.33 -2.17 -1.21
C PRO A 157 14.48 -1.46 0.13
N THR A 158 13.36 -1.26 0.80
CA THR A 158 13.26 -0.59 2.09
C THR A 158 12.41 -1.45 3.01
N LEU A 159 13.03 -1.91 4.08
CA LEU A 159 12.37 -2.71 5.10
C LEU A 159 12.16 -1.86 6.35
N TYR A 160 10.95 -1.95 6.90
CA TYR A 160 10.55 -1.21 8.09
C TYR A 160 10.39 -2.17 9.26
N PHE A 161 11.03 -1.88 10.39
CA PHE A 161 11.03 -2.75 11.56
C PHE A 161 10.50 -2.05 12.81
N SER A 162 9.88 -2.83 13.69
CA SER A 162 9.45 -2.38 15.01
C SER A 162 10.65 -1.88 15.82
N PRO A 163 10.55 -0.71 16.46
CA PRO A 163 11.62 -0.20 17.31
C PRO A 163 11.77 -1.02 18.60
N VAL A 164 10.75 -1.77 19.00
CA VAL A 164 10.72 -2.55 20.25
C VAL A 164 11.18 -3.97 20.01
N THR A 165 10.63 -4.63 18.98
CA THR A 165 10.81 -6.07 18.75
C THR A 165 11.77 -6.39 17.61
N GLY A 166 12.01 -5.45 16.70
CA GLY A 166 12.71 -5.73 15.45
C GLY A 166 11.90 -6.56 14.45
N GLU A 167 10.60 -6.77 14.69
CA GLU A 167 9.71 -7.46 13.74
C GLU A 167 9.52 -6.61 12.47
N LEU A 168 9.45 -7.28 11.31
CA LEU A 168 9.18 -6.63 10.03
C LEU A 168 7.73 -6.10 10.01
N LEU A 169 7.59 -4.78 9.93
CA LEU A 169 6.30 -4.09 9.85
C LEU A 169 5.82 -3.89 8.41
N SER A 170 6.76 -3.65 7.49
CA SER A 170 6.45 -3.38 6.09
C SER A 170 7.69 -3.56 5.21
N ARG A 171 7.45 -3.78 3.92
CA ARG A 171 8.46 -3.86 2.86
C ARG A 171 8.02 -2.98 1.69
N ARG A 172 8.94 -2.19 1.16
CA ARG A 172 8.70 -1.23 0.08
C ARG A 172 9.88 -1.22 -0.87
N HIS A 173 9.62 -0.82 -2.11
CA HIS A 173 10.62 -0.70 -3.16
C HIS A 173 10.07 0.23 -4.25
N GLU A 174 10.89 0.58 -5.23
CA GLU A 174 10.61 1.66 -6.17
C GLU A 174 9.40 1.36 -7.07
N LEU A 175 9.23 0.11 -7.52
CA LEU A 175 8.07 -0.26 -8.33
C LEU A 175 6.76 -0.12 -7.53
N TRP A 176 6.79 -0.42 -6.23
CA TRP A 176 5.65 -0.16 -5.34
C TRP A 176 5.36 1.33 -5.21
N ARG A 177 6.39 2.18 -5.11
CA ARG A 177 6.22 3.65 -4.99
C ARG A 177 5.59 4.24 -6.25
N ILE A 178 6.03 3.79 -7.42
CA ILE A 178 5.42 4.15 -8.70
C ILE A 178 3.97 3.64 -8.74
N PHE A 179 3.73 2.41 -8.29
CA PHE A 179 2.38 1.85 -8.21
C PHE A 179 1.46 2.70 -7.32
N ASP A 180 1.87 3.05 -6.10
CA ASP A 180 1.09 3.88 -5.17
C ASP A 180 0.81 5.28 -5.76
N PHE A 181 1.76 5.85 -6.52
CA PHE A 181 1.54 7.11 -7.23
C PHE A 181 0.52 6.98 -8.36
N VAL A 182 0.63 5.97 -9.23
CA VAL A 182 -0.37 5.80 -10.31
C VAL A 182 -1.72 5.35 -9.75
N TRP A 183 -1.73 4.64 -8.63
CA TRP A 183 -2.94 4.28 -7.88
C TRP A 183 -3.66 5.52 -7.38
N MET A 184 -2.97 6.45 -6.72
CA MET A 184 -3.49 7.75 -6.33
C MET A 184 -4.19 8.47 -7.51
N LEU A 185 -3.53 8.53 -8.67
CA LEU A 185 -4.10 9.14 -9.89
C LEU A 185 -5.33 8.37 -10.39
N HIS A 186 -5.29 7.03 -10.33
CA HIS A 186 -6.32 6.17 -10.86
C HIS A 186 -7.61 6.24 -10.03
N ILE A 187 -7.50 6.16 -8.71
CA ILE A 187 -8.66 6.25 -7.81
C ILE A 187 -9.03 7.69 -7.47
N MET A 188 -8.24 8.67 -7.93
CA MET A 188 -8.41 10.11 -7.71
C MET A 188 -8.53 10.48 -6.23
N ASP A 189 -7.86 9.72 -5.37
CA ASP A 189 -7.76 9.97 -3.94
C ASP A 189 -6.35 10.48 -3.63
N TYR A 190 -6.21 11.80 -3.57
CA TYR A 190 -4.93 12.48 -3.42
C TYR A 190 -4.47 12.61 -1.97
N ASP A 191 -5.29 12.22 -1.01
CA ASP A 191 -5.02 12.37 0.41
C ASP A 191 -4.62 11.02 1.01
N GLU A 192 -5.59 10.12 1.19
CA GLU A 192 -5.38 8.84 1.87
C GLU A 192 -4.92 7.73 0.91
N ARG A 193 -5.13 7.89 -0.40
CA ARG A 193 -4.84 6.92 -1.48
C ARG A 193 -5.43 5.52 -1.24
N GLU A 194 -6.58 5.43 -0.60
CA GLU A 194 -7.27 4.17 -0.30
C GLU A 194 -8.77 4.21 -0.62
N ASN A 195 -9.37 5.42 -0.61
CA ASN A 195 -10.81 5.57 -0.71
C ASN A 195 -11.29 5.60 -2.17
N VAL A 196 -11.65 4.43 -2.69
CA VAL A 196 -12.26 4.26 -4.03
C VAL A 196 -13.71 4.76 -4.13
N ASN A 197 -14.28 5.29 -3.04
CA ASN A 197 -15.65 5.78 -2.97
C ASN A 197 -15.73 7.31 -2.85
N ASN A 198 -14.62 8.03 -3.07
CA ASN A 198 -14.54 9.47 -2.91
C ASN A 198 -15.41 10.25 -3.92
N LEU A 199 -15.76 11.49 -3.57
CA LEU A 199 -16.65 12.33 -4.37
C LEU A 199 -16.07 12.66 -5.75
N LEU A 200 -14.76 12.90 -5.81
CA LEU A 200 -14.09 13.31 -7.04
C LEU A 200 -14.16 12.20 -8.10
N LEU A 201 -13.84 10.97 -7.70
CA LEU A 201 -13.98 9.77 -8.53
C LEU A 201 -15.43 9.57 -8.99
N ARG A 202 -16.42 9.75 -8.11
CA ARG A 202 -17.85 9.65 -8.47
C ARG A 202 -18.25 10.68 -9.53
N ILE A 203 -17.76 11.92 -9.44
CA ILE A 203 -18.03 12.96 -10.44
C ILE A 203 -17.46 12.57 -11.80
N PHE A 204 -16.20 12.15 -11.86
CA PHE A 204 -15.56 11.79 -13.13
C PHE A 204 -16.13 10.50 -13.73
N THR A 205 -16.42 9.49 -12.92
CA THR A 205 -17.05 8.24 -13.39
C THR A 205 -18.46 8.50 -13.91
N SER A 206 -19.26 9.32 -13.22
CA SER A 206 -20.58 9.75 -13.72
C SER A 206 -20.44 10.55 -15.01
N GLY A 207 -19.45 11.44 -15.09
CA GLY A 207 -19.10 12.18 -16.29
C GLY A 207 -18.71 11.28 -17.47
N ALA A 208 -17.97 10.20 -17.23
CA ALA A 208 -17.62 9.20 -18.24
C ALA A 208 -18.85 8.45 -18.76
N VAL A 209 -19.80 8.11 -17.89
CA VAL A 209 -21.10 7.54 -18.31
C VAL A 209 -21.87 8.54 -19.19
N LEU A 210 -21.97 9.80 -18.76
CA LEU A 210 -22.60 10.86 -19.56
C LEU A 210 -21.90 11.07 -20.91
N MET A 211 -20.56 10.95 -20.92
CA MET A 211 -19.76 11.05 -22.14
C MET A 211 -20.11 9.93 -23.12
N ALA A 212 -20.17 8.68 -22.65
CA ALA A 212 -20.60 7.54 -23.45
C ALA A 212 -22.02 7.71 -24.00
N LEU A 213 -22.97 8.15 -23.16
CA LEU A 213 -24.35 8.43 -23.57
C LEU A 213 -24.44 9.55 -24.61
N SER A 214 -23.65 10.62 -24.44
CA SER A 214 -23.60 11.71 -25.42
C SER A 214 -23.01 11.28 -26.77
N GLY A 215 -22.05 10.35 -26.76
CA GLY A 215 -21.52 9.71 -27.97
C GLY A 215 -22.57 8.84 -28.66
N ALA A 216 -23.32 8.03 -27.90
CA ALA A 216 -24.43 7.23 -28.43
C ALA A 216 -25.52 8.13 -29.05
N TRP A 217 -25.83 9.27 -28.42
CA TRP A 217 -26.74 10.26 -28.99
C TRP A 217 -26.21 10.82 -30.31
N LEU A 218 -24.91 11.16 -30.40
CA LEU A 218 -24.32 11.61 -31.67
C LEU A 218 -24.46 10.58 -32.79
N LEU A 219 -24.31 9.29 -32.49
CA LEU A 219 -24.44 8.22 -33.48
C LEU A 219 -25.82 8.20 -34.17
N VAL A 220 -26.90 8.54 -33.46
CA VAL A 220 -28.27 8.64 -34.02
C VAL A 220 -28.33 9.60 -35.21
N TYR A 221 -27.49 10.64 -35.22
CA TYR A 221 -27.42 11.62 -36.31
C TYR A 221 -26.26 11.36 -37.29
N ALA A 222 -25.27 10.55 -36.92
CA ALA A 222 -24.09 10.28 -37.73
C ALA A 222 -24.33 9.19 -38.79
N PHE A 223 -25.21 8.22 -38.53
CA PHE A 223 -25.52 7.18 -39.50
C PHE A 223 -26.49 7.69 -40.58
N PRO A 224 -26.10 7.66 -41.89
CA PRO A 224 -26.99 8.07 -42.96
C PRO A 224 -28.17 7.11 -43.05
N LYS A 225 -29.40 7.64 -42.95
CA LYS A 225 -30.61 6.86 -43.26
C LYS A 225 -30.49 6.37 -44.70
N LYS A 226 -30.40 5.04 -44.91
CA LYS A 226 -30.50 4.43 -46.24
C LYS A 226 -31.74 5.02 -46.92
N LYS A 227 -31.55 5.84 -47.96
CA LYS A 227 -32.67 6.32 -48.80
C LYS A 227 -33.31 5.06 -49.39
N LYS A 228 -34.52 4.70 -48.93
CA LYS A 228 -35.37 3.76 -49.67
C LYS A 228 -35.50 4.36 -51.07
N LYS A 229 -34.92 3.70 -52.08
CA LYS A 229 -35.27 3.96 -53.48
C LYS A 229 -36.78 3.86 -53.55
N LYS A 230 -37.48 5.00 -53.76
CA LYS A 230 -38.86 4.94 -54.24
C LYS A 230 -38.77 4.19 -55.55
N GLY A 231 -39.32 2.97 -55.60
CA GLY A 231 -39.50 2.26 -56.84
C GLY A 231 -40.31 3.18 -57.76
N ALA A 232 -39.73 3.54 -58.90
CA ALA A 232 -40.49 4.14 -59.97
C ALA A 232 -41.53 3.09 -60.43
N ARG A 233 -42.80 3.45 -60.33
CA ARG A 233 -43.90 2.80 -61.03
C ARG A 233 -44.75 3.91 -61.60
#